data_AF-A0A1H5Y2J7-F1
#
_entry.id   AF-A0A1H5Y2J7-F1
#
_cell.length_a   1.000
_cell.length_b   1.000
_cell.length_c   1.000
_cell.angle_alpha   90.00
_cell.angle_beta   90.00
_cell.angle_gamma   90.00
#
_symmetry.space_group_name_H-M   'P 1'
#
loop_
_entity.id
_entity.type
_entity.pdbx_description
1 polymer ?
#
loop_
_entity_poly.entity_id
_entity_poly.type
_entity_poly.pdbx_seq_one_letter_code
_entity_poly.pdbx_strand_id
1 'polypeptide(L)'
;MLHSAGGGKEARTVALPPELAATPLAKRPYDLRHSALSTWLAAGADPAEVAQRAGNSVEVLLTRYAKCLYDRQSINNQRIEHLLSAYDQPNEPDQTHE
;
A
#
# COMPACT_ATOMS: atom_id res chain seq x y z
N MET A 1 -12.46 20.45 27.77
CA MET A 1 -13.11 20.84 26.49
C MET A 1 -12.05 20.88 25.40
N LEU A 2 -11.93 19.80 24.61
CA LEU A 2 -11.35 19.83 23.26
C LEU A 2 -12.23 18.88 22.42
N HIS A 3 -12.89 19.46 21.42
CA HIS A 3 -13.79 18.81 20.49
C HIS A 3 -13.01 18.05 19.41
N SER A 4 -13.44 16.82 19.07
CA SER A 4 -13.39 16.13 17.75
C SER A 4 -13.43 14.61 17.98
N ALA A 5 -14.17 13.76 17.27
CA ALA A 5 -14.96 13.93 16.06
C ALA A 5 -16.04 12.84 16.02
N GLY A 6 -17.31 13.23 16.14
CA GLY A 6 -18.42 12.45 15.60
C GLY A 6 -18.53 12.71 14.10
N GLY A 7 -17.60 12.17 13.28
CA GLY A 7 -17.50 12.52 11.85
C GLY A 7 -17.62 11.35 10.88
N GLY A 8 -17.99 10.15 11.36
CA GLY A 8 -17.86 8.95 10.54
C GLY A 8 -19.02 8.67 9.59
N LYS A 9 -20.25 9.13 9.86
CA LYS A 9 -21.44 8.73 9.08
C LYS A 9 -21.71 9.64 7.88
N GLU A 10 -21.55 10.95 8.03
CA GLU A 10 -21.90 11.92 6.97
C GLU A 10 -20.85 12.01 5.84
N ALA A 11 -19.57 11.76 6.14
CA ALA A 11 -18.53 11.77 5.12
C ALA A 11 -18.68 10.65 4.07
N ARG A 12 -19.36 9.55 4.41
CA ARG A 12 -19.50 8.37 3.53
C ARG A 12 -20.44 8.61 2.36
N THR A 13 -21.54 9.32 2.57
CA THR A 13 -22.50 9.64 1.50
C THR A 13 -21.97 10.68 0.52
N VAL A 14 -20.96 11.47 0.92
CA VAL A 14 -20.30 12.46 0.07
C VAL A 14 -19.09 11.87 -0.66
N ALA A 15 -18.35 10.95 -0.04
CA ALA A 15 -17.12 10.40 -0.59
C ALA A 15 -17.28 9.11 -1.42
N LEU A 16 -18.40 8.39 -1.26
CA LEU A 16 -18.63 7.10 -1.94
C LEU A 16 -19.85 7.18 -2.87
N PRO A 17 -19.73 6.69 -4.12
CA PRO A 17 -20.86 6.38 -4.97
C PRO A 17 -21.89 5.48 -4.23
N PRO A 18 -23.19 5.61 -4.51
CA PRO A 18 -24.25 4.90 -3.78
C PRO A 18 -24.10 3.38 -3.83
N GLU A 19 -23.55 2.84 -4.93
CA GLU A 19 -23.21 1.43 -5.09
C GLU A 19 -22.15 0.94 -4.08
N LEU A 20 -21.12 1.76 -3.80
CA LEU A 20 -20.08 1.45 -2.82
C LEU A 20 -20.57 1.67 -1.39
N ALA A 21 -21.48 2.63 -1.17
CA ALA A 21 -22.12 2.88 0.13
C ALA A 21 -23.01 1.72 0.59
N ALA A 22 -23.55 0.93 -0.33
CA ALA A 22 -24.33 -0.27 -0.04
C ALA A 22 -23.46 -1.50 0.33
N THR A 23 -22.16 -1.45 0.06
CA THR A 23 -21.26 -2.58 0.33
C THR A 23 -20.98 -2.75 1.83
N PRO A 24 -20.63 -3.96 2.29
CA PRO A 24 -20.18 -4.19 3.66
C PRO A 24 -19.00 -3.29 4.07
N LEU A 25 -18.15 -2.88 3.13
CA LEU A 25 -17.00 -2.01 3.38
C LEU A 25 -17.41 -0.62 3.89
N ALA A 26 -18.55 -0.09 3.45
CA ALA A 26 -19.04 1.21 3.88
C ALA A 26 -19.74 1.18 5.26
N LYS A 27 -19.98 -0.01 5.85
CA LYS A 27 -20.68 -0.15 7.14
C LYS A 27 -19.88 0.44 8.29
N ARG A 28 -18.56 0.24 8.31
CA ARG A 28 -17.68 0.79 9.35
C ARG A 28 -16.51 1.55 8.72
N PRO A 29 -16.14 2.73 9.23
CA PRO A 29 -14.96 3.47 8.76
C PRO A 29 -13.67 2.64 8.80
N TYR A 30 -13.59 1.69 9.74
CA TYR A 30 -12.44 0.80 9.89
C TYR A 30 -12.28 -0.17 8.70
N ASP A 31 -13.38 -0.59 8.08
CA ASP A 31 -13.35 -1.59 7.00
C ASP A 31 -12.75 -1.00 5.73
N LEU A 32 -13.10 0.25 5.37
CA LEU A 32 -12.48 0.96 4.24
C LEU A 32 -10.98 1.17 4.43
N ARG A 33 -10.58 1.58 5.64
CA ARG A 33 -9.15 1.76 5.96
C ARG A 33 -8.41 0.42 5.88
N HIS A 34 -9.02 -0.65 6.37
CA HIS A 34 -8.44 -1.98 6.28
C HIS A 34 -8.29 -2.43 4.82
N SER A 35 -9.33 -2.28 3.99
CA SER A 35 -9.30 -2.62 2.57
C SER A 35 -8.29 -1.80 1.78
N ALA A 36 -8.18 -0.49 2.03
CA ALA A 36 -7.22 0.37 1.37
C ALA A 36 -5.78 -0.06 1.67
N LEU A 37 -5.46 -0.29 2.96
CA LEU A 37 -4.12 -0.71 3.38
C LEU A 37 -3.74 -2.09 2.83
N SER A 38 -4.65 -3.06 2.91
CA SER A 38 -4.43 -4.39 2.33
C SER A 38 -4.23 -4.33 0.81
N THR A 39 -4.97 -3.46 0.10
CA THR A 39 -4.85 -3.30 -1.35
C THR A 39 -3.53 -2.67 -1.75
N TRP A 40 -3.11 -1.58 -1.11
CA TRP A 40 -1.84 -0.92 -1.41
C TRP A 40 -0.65 -1.83 -1.12
N LEU A 41 -0.71 -2.54 0.01
CA LEU A 41 0.29 -3.54 0.32
C LEU A 41 0.27 -4.62 -0.76
N ALA A 42 -0.86 -5.23 -1.10
CA ALA A 42 -0.97 -6.25 -2.15
C ALA A 42 -0.54 -5.78 -3.56
N ALA A 43 -0.62 -4.48 -3.86
CA ALA A 43 -0.11 -3.87 -5.10
C ALA A 43 1.42 -3.69 -5.08
N GLY A 44 2.03 -3.61 -3.90
CA GLY A 44 3.49 -3.62 -3.73
C GLY A 44 4.04 -2.28 -3.34
N ALA A 45 3.17 -1.41 -2.83
CA ALA A 45 3.58 -0.17 -2.22
C ALA A 45 4.54 -0.44 -1.06
N ASP A 46 5.47 0.49 -0.88
CA ASP A 46 6.45 0.44 0.19
C ASP A 46 5.74 0.51 1.57
N PRO A 47 6.02 -0.41 2.51
CA PRO A 47 5.39 -0.41 3.82
C PRO A 47 5.60 0.89 4.63
N ALA A 48 6.74 1.58 4.47
CA ALA A 48 6.99 2.84 5.16
C ALA A 48 6.12 3.97 4.60
N GLU A 49 5.99 4.06 3.27
CA GLU A 49 5.09 5.02 2.61
C GLU A 49 3.61 4.75 2.99
N VAL A 50 3.19 3.48 2.97
CA VAL A 50 1.84 3.09 3.40
C VAL A 50 1.60 3.44 4.86
N ALA A 51 2.57 3.21 5.75
CA ALA A 51 2.46 3.55 7.16
C ALA A 51 2.32 5.06 7.37
N GLN A 52 3.15 5.85 6.66
CA GLN A 52 3.10 7.31 6.70
C GLN A 52 1.75 7.84 6.22
N ARG A 53 1.25 7.36 5.06
CA ARG A 53 -0.07 7.72 4.53
C ARG A 53 -1.21 7.33 5.46
N ALA A 54 -1.05 6.24 6.20
CA ALA A 54 -2.01 5.82 7.22
C ALA A 54 -1.92 6.65 8.50
N GLY A 55 -0.79 7.30 8.79
CA GLY A 55 -0.50 7.85 10.12
C GLY A 55 -0.25 6.77 11.18
N ASN A 56 0.32 5.63 10.77
CA ASN A 56 0.73 4.53 11.65
C ASN A 56 2.26 4.42 11.66
N SER A 57 2.83 3.73 12.67
CA SER A 57 4.22 3.28 12.57
C SER A 57 4.33 2.06 11.64
N VAL A 58 5.51 1.87 11.04
CA VAL A 58 5.81 0.70 10.19
C VAL A 58 5.64 -0.60 10.96
N GLU A 59 6.06 -0.63 12.23
CA GLU A 59 5.91 -1.79 13.11
C GLU A 59 4.44 -2.17 13.32
N VAL A 60 3.56 -1.20 13.58
CA VAL A 60 2.11 -1.44 13.73
C VAL A 60 1.50 -1.92 12.42
N LEU A 61 1.95 -1.38 11.29
CA LEU A 61 1.51 -1.81 9.97
C LEU A 61 1.91 -3.27 9.73
N LEU A 62 3.18 -3.62 9.89
CA LEU A 62 3.69 -4.97 9.64
C LEU A 62 3.08 -6.00 10.59
N THR A 63 2.95 -5.70 11.88
CA THR A 63 2.31 -6.60 12.85
C THR A 63 0.88 -6.97 12.44
N ARG A 64 0.14 -6.02 11.85
CA ARG A 64 -1.26 -6.23 11.46
C ARG A 64 -1.42 -6.81 10.05
N TYR A 65 -0.50 -6.50 9.13
CA TYR A 65 -0.65 -6.79 7.70
C TYR A 65 0.45 -7.68 7.11
N ALA A 66 1.36 -8.25 7.91
CA ALA A 66 2.42 -9.15 7.43
C ALA A 66 1.88 -10.32 6.59
N LYS A 67 0.66 -10.81 6.88
CA LYS A 67 0.01 -11.87 6.09
C LYS A 67 -0.20 -11.49 4.62
N CYS A 68 -0.46 -10.20 4.33
CA CYS A 68 -0.59 -9.70 2.96
C CYS A 68 0.75 -9.65 2.21
N LEU A 69 1.88 -9.83 2.89
CA LEU A 69 3.22 -9.83 2.30
C LEU A 69 3.74 -11.26 2.03
N TYR A 70 3.21 -12.26 2.75
CA TYR A 70 3.72 -13.64 2.71
C TYR A 70 3.49 -14.33 1.36
N ASP A 71 2.39 -14.04 0.67
CA ASP A 71 2.04 -14.64 -0.63
C ASP A 71 2.80 -14.02 -1.82
N ARG A 72 3.83 -13.22 -1.55
CA ARG A 72 4.46 -12.34 -2.56
C ARG A 72 5.95 -12.60 -2.71
N GLN A 73 6.44 -13.66 -2.07
CA GLN A 73 7.82 -14.09 -2.15
C GLN A 73 8.24 -14.37 -3.60
N SER A 74 7.40 -15.04 -4.39
CA SER A 74 7.68 -15.32 -5.82
C SER A 74 7.82 -14.04 -6.65
N ILE A 75 6.89 -13.10 -6.49
CA ILE A 75 6.91 -11.80 -7.19
C ILE A 75 8.12 -10.97 -6.77
N ASN A 76 8.45 -10.99 -5.47
CA ASN A 76 9.62 -10.28 -4.95
C ASN A 76 10.91 -10.88 -5.49
N ASN A 77 11.03 -12.20 -5.56
CA ASN A 77 12.19 -12.87 -6.14
C ASN A 77 12.36 -12.50 -7.62
N GLN A 78 11.29 -12.48 -8.41
CA GLN A 78 11.33 -12.03 -9.81
C GLN A 78 11.83 -10.59 -9.94
N ARG A 79 11.39 -9.68 -9.05
CA ARG A 79 11.86 -8.29 -9.03
C ARG A 79 13.34 -8.20 -8.68
N ILE A 80 13.81 -9.00 -7.72
CA ILE A 80 15.22 -9.08 -7.33
C ILE A 80 16.06 -9.59 -8.51
N GLU A 81 15.64 -10.69 -9.15
CA GLU A 81 16.30 -11.25 -10.32
C GLU A 81 16.39 -10.24 -11.47
N HIS A 82 15.32 -9.51 -11.75
CA HIS A 82 15.30 -8.47 -12.78
C HIS A 82 16.27 -7.32 -12.47
N LEU A 83 16.36 -6.89 -11.21
CA LEU A 83 17.32 -5.86 -10.80
C LEU A 83 18.76 -6.37 -10.90
N LEU A 84 19.02 -7.60 -10.47
CA LEU A 84 20.34 -8.21 -10.55
C LEU A 84 20.79 -8.39 -12.01
N SER A 85 19.90 -8.82 -12.91
CA SER A 85 20.23 -8.96 -14.32
C SER A 85 20.53 -7.63 -15.01
N ALA A 86 19.89 -6.54 -14.59
CA ALA A 86 20.19 -5.20 -15.07
C ALA A 86 21.59 -4.72 -14.67
N TYR A 87 22.09 -5.13 -13.49
CA TYR A 87 23.47 -4.84 -13.07
C TYR A 87 24.52 -5.73 -13.75
N ASP A 88 24.13 -6.93 -14.17
CA ASP A 88 25.01 -7.90 -14.84
C ASP A 88 25.18 -7.61 -16.35
N GLN A 89 24.42 -6.66 -16.90
CA GLN A 89 24.67 -6.17 -18.25
C GLN A 89 26.02 -5.41 -18.25
N PRO A 90 27.01 -5.83 -19.06
CA PRO A 90 28.25 -5.09 -19.19
C PRO A 90 27.90 -3.68 -19.69
N ASN A 91 28.34 -2.65 -18.97
CA ASN A 91 28.36 -1.30 -19.51
C ASN A 91 29.27 -1.36 -20.75
N GLU A 92 28.68 -1.26 -21.94
CA GLU A 92 29.44 -1.04 -23.17
C GLU A 92 30.39 0.14 -22.92
N PRO A 93 31.71 -0.03 -23.13
CA PRO A 93 32.65 1.05 -22.84
C PRO A 93 32.31 2.24 -23.73
N ASP A 94 32.13 3.39 -23.08
CA ASP A 94 31.95 4.70 -23.67
C ASP A 94 32.95 4.90 -24.82
N GLN A 95 32.48 4.75 -26.06
CA GLN A 95 33.21 5.11 -27.27
C GLN A 95 33.17 6.64 -27.41
N THR A 96 33.79 7.36 -26.48
CA THR A 96 34.22 8.73 -26.75
C THR A 96 35.43 8.61 -27.67
N HIS A 97 35.11 8.56 -28.96
CA HIS A 97 36.06 8.67 -30.06
C HIS A 97 36.88 9.97 -29.92
N GLU A 98 38.17 9.79 -30.15
CA GLU A 98 39.28 10.76 -30.28
C GLU A 98 38.95 12.07 -31.00
#